data_AF-A0A835GMQ2-F1
#
_entry.id   AF-A0A835GMQ2-F1
#
_cell.length_a   1.000
_cell.length_b   1.000
_cell.length_c   1.000
_cell.angle_alpha   90.00
_cell.angle_beta   90.00
_cell.angle_gamma   90.00
#
_symmetry.space_group_name_H-M   'P 1'
#
loop_
_entity.id
_entity.type
_entity.pdbx_description
1 polymer ?
#
loop_
_entity_poly.entity_id
_entity_poly.type
_entity_poly.pdbx_seq_one_letter_code
_entity_poly.pdbx_strand_id
1 'polypeptide(L)'
;MKAELPVCTRCCFCLPLRRGLLVWGYIKLLADLYILLILSYIMFIFIAFHFYGLEFAGLVIAITVFLVDVGLTVVFIVGAHKKKVKYMRLFYFLSIGILAVTGLLLIAQTCLMGHPSFKFKADLLEYYIKIYTSYFIVIVVQAYFILLLRSEIIKLKNSCKFRFVNNAAEALCSLECEVPAPAAPEPVEGDQ
;
A
#
# COMPACT_ATOMS: atom_id res chain seq x y z
N MET A 1 18.52 19.12 -9.29
CA MET A 1 19.08 17.83 -8.81
C MET A 1 17.99 16.79 -8.92
N LYS A 2 18.15 15.77 -9.77
CA LYS A 2 17.17 14.67 -9.87
C LYS A 2 17.39 13.80 -8.64
N ALA A 3 16.45 13.79 -7.70
CA ALA A 3 16.50 12.90 -6.56
C ALA A 3 16.29 11.46 -7.05
N GLU A 4 17.38 10.73 -7.28
CA GLU A 4 17.32 9.32 -7.59
C GLU A 4 16.94 8.57 -6.30
N LEU A 5 15.67 8.17 -6.20
CA LEU A 5 15.20 7.35 -5.08
C LEU A 5 15.97 6.02 -5.04
N PRO A 6 16.47 5.60 -3.86
CA PRO A 6 17.33 4.42 -3.73
C PRO A 6 16.59 3.15 -4.17
N VAL A 7 17.25 2.35 -5.01
CA VAL A 7 16.77 1.04 -5.44
C VAL A 7 17.16 0.02 -4.35
N CYS A 8 16.21 -0.36 -3.49
CA CYS A 8 16.46 -1.36 -2.45
C CYS A 8 16.57 -2.77 -3.08
N THR A 9 17.79 -3.19 -3.43
CA THR A 9 18.05 -4.53 -3.96
C THR A 9 18.01 -5.63 -2.88
N ARG A 10 18.11 -5.24 -1.60
CA ARG A 10 18.07 -6.09 -0.42
C ARG A 10 17.14 -5.45 0.64
N CYS A 11 16.20 -6.20 1.21
CA CYS A 11 15.59 -5.83 2.49
C CYS A 11 16.67 -5.89 3.60
N CYS A 12 16.45 -5.23 4.74
CA CYS A 12 17.38 -5.08 5.86
C CYS A 12 17.97 -6.40 6.45
N PHE A 13 17.63 -7.57 5.91
CA PHE A 13 18.03 -8.91 6.38
C PHE A 13 18.45 -9.90 5.26
N CYS A 14 18.93 -9.43 4.09
CA CYS A 14 19.37 -10.32 2.98
C CYS A 14 18.29 -11.29 2.42
N LEU A 15 17.04 -11.16 2.85
CA LEU A 15 15.93 -11.99 2.40
C LEU A 15 15.59 -11.67 0.93
N PRO A 16 15.24 -12.70 0.12
CA PRO A 16 14.78 -12.46 -1.24
C PRO A 16 13.58 -11.51 -1.20
N LEU A 17 13.64 -10.44 -2.00
CA LEU A 17 12.71 -9.29 -1.99
C LEU A 17 11.24 -9.70 -1.86
N ARG A 18 10.86 -10.78 -2.53
CA ARG A 18 9.50 -11.33 -2.50
C ARG A 18 9.07 -11.93 -1.15
N ARG A 19 9.98 -12.58 -0.42
CA ARG A 19 9.69 -13.05 0.95
C ARG A 19 9.60 -11.85 1.91
N GLY A 20 10.48 -10.85 1.73
CA GLY A 20 10.42 -9.61 2.50
C GLY A 20 9.09 -8.87 2.33
N LEU A 21 8.63 -8.75 1.09
CA LEU A 21 7.34 -8.15 0.73
C LEU A 21 6.15 -8.88 1.39
N LEU A 22 6.21 -10.21 1.44
CA LEU A 22 5.16 -11.05 2.03
C LEU A 22 5.13 -10.88 3.56
N VAL A 23 6.30 -10.88 4.21
CA VAL A 23 6.43 -10.60 5.65
C VAL A 23 5.90 -9.19 5.97
N TRP A 24 6.29 -8.18 5.20
CA TRP A 24 5.79 -6.82 5.39
C TRP A 24 4.29 -6.68 5.11
N GLY A 25 3.75 -7.44 4.16
CA GLY A 25 2.30 -7.53 3.94
C GLY A 25 1.55 -8.04 5.17
N TYR A 26 2.08 -9.06 5.87
CA TYR A 26 1.51 -9.53 7.13
C TYR A 26 1.67 -8.53 8.28
N ILE A 27 2.83 -7.88 8.41
CA ILE A 27 3.05 -6.85 9.43
C ILE A 27 2.06 -5.69 9.22
N LYS A 28 1.88 -5.26 7.97
CA LYS A 28 0.89 -4.26 7.59
C LYS A 28 -0.52 -4.72 7.97
N LEU A 29 -0.91 -5.94 7.60
CA LEU A 29 -2.23 -6.49 7.92
C LEU A 29 -2.51 -6.48 9.43
N LEU A 30 -1.52 -6.85 10.24
CA LEU A 30 -1.63 -6.81 11.70
C LEU A 30 -1.76 -5.37 12.23
N ALA A 31 -1.01 -4.42 11.67
CA ALA A 31 -1.13 -3.01 12.03
C ALA A 31 -2.52 -2.43 11.68
N ASP A 32 -3.05 -2.76 10.50
CA ASP A 32 -4.37 -2.31 10.06
C ASP A 32 -5.49 -2.92 10.93
N LEU A 33 -5.38 -4.20 11.29
CA LEU A 33 -6.30 -4.86 12.22
C LEU A 33 -6.27 -4.25 13.62
N TYR A 34 -5.08 -3.91 14.12
CA TYR A 34 -4.92 -3.25 15.42
C TYR A 34 -5.58 -1.86 15.42
N ILE A 35 -5.40 -1.07 14.37
CA ILE A 35 -6.11 0.22 14.24
C ILE A 35 -7.62 0.02 14.14
N LEU A 36 -8.11 -0.94 13.35
CA LEU A 36 -9.54 -1.24 13.28
C LEU A 36 -10.14 -1.59 14.65
N LEU A 37 -9.40 -2.33 15.48
CA LEU A 37 -9.83 -2.64 16.84
C LEU A 37 -9.92 -1.38 17.71
N ILE A 38 -8.95 -0.47 17.62
CA ILE A 38 -9.02 0.82 18.31
C ILE A 38 -10.21 1.65 17.82
N LEU A 39 -10.36 1.81 16.50
CA LEU A 39 -11.44 2.61 15.91
C LEU A 39 -12.83 2.04 16.24
N SER A 40 -13.00 0.72 16.22
CA SER A 40 -14.26 0.07 16.59
C SER A 40 -14.60 0.22 18.07
N TYR A 41 -13.59 0.16 18.96
CA TYR A 41 -13.79 0.46 20.39
C TYR A 41 -14.27 1.91 20.60
N ILE A 42 -13.69 2.86 19.87
CA ILE A 42 -14.10 4.27 19.91
C ILE A 42 -15.54 4.44 19.38
N MET A 43 -15.86 3.77 18.28
CA MET A 43 -17.22 3.76 17.73
C MET A 43 -18.24 3.29 18.77
N PHE A 44 -17.91 2.22 19.50
CA PHE A 44 -18.75 1.68 20.55
C PHE A 44 -19.00 2.70 21.67
N ILE A 45 -17.95 3.41 22.11
CA ILE A 45 -18.08 4.49 23.11
C ILE A 45 -19.01 5.59 22.57
N PHE A 46 -18.83 6.04 21.33
CA PHE A 46 -19.65 7.10 20.75
C PHE A 46 -21.13 6.72 20.69
N ILE A 47 -21.42 5.46 20.34
CA ILE A 47 -22.79 4.91 20.34
C ILE A 47 -23.35 4.88 21.77
N ALA A 48 -22.56 4.39 22.75
CA ALA A 48 -23.00 4.27 24.14
C ALA A 48 -23.33 5.63 24.79
N PHE A 49 -22.63 6.70 24.41
CA PHE A 49 -22.88 8.05 24.90
C PHE A 49 -23.74 8.90 23.96
N HIS A 50 -24.32 8.33 22.90
CA HIS A 50 -25.18 9.01 21.93
C HIS A 50 -24.56 10.25 21.27
N PHE A 51 -23.25 10.22 21.00
CA PHE A 51 -22.56 11.30 20.28
C PHE A 51 -22.66 11.12 18.75
N TYR A 52 -23.72 11.66 18.14
CA TYR A 52 -23.96 11.59 16.68
C TYR A 52 -23.54 12.86 15.94
N GLY A 53 -22.28 13.28 16.10
CA GLY A 53 -21.72 14.46 15.45
C GLY A 53 -21.01 14.17 14.13
N LEU A 54 -20.38 15.21 13.57
CA LEU A 54 -19.48 15.10 12.41
C LEU A 54 -18.31 14.13 12.67
N GLU A 55 -17.83 14.06 13.90
CA GLU A 55 -16.80 13.11 14.35
C GLU A 55 -17.24 11.64 14.19
N PHE A 56 -18.52 11.34 14.44
CA PHE A 56 -19.06 10.00 14.26
C PHE A 56 -19.06 9.61 12.78
N ALA A 57 -19.48 10.52 11.90
CA ALA A 57 -19.42 10.30 10.45
C ALA A 57 -17.97 10.12 9.97
N GLY A 58 -17.04 10.93 10.46
CA GLY A 58 -15.62 10.81 10.16
C GLY A 58 -15.04 9.45 10.57
N LEU A 59 -15.46 8.93 11.74
CA LEU A 59 -15.02 7.64 12.24
C LEU A 59 -15.59 6.46 11.42
N VAL A 60 -16.85 6.54 10.98
CA VAL A 60 -17.44 5.54 10.08
C VAL A 60 -16.71 5.50 8.73
N ILE A 61 -16.38 6.67 8.19
CA ILE A 61 -15.57 6.77 6.95
C ILE A 61 -14.19 6.16 7.18
N ALA A 62 -13.53 6.47 8.31
CA ALA A 62 -12.24 5.90 8.67
C ALA A 62 -12.27 4.36 8.68
N ILE A 63 -13.21 3.77 9.42
CA ILE A 63 -13.38 2.31 9.50
C ILE A 63 -13.59 1.72 8.12
N THR A 64 -14.41 2.33 7.28
CA THR A 64 -14.69 1.85 5.92
C THR A 64 -13.42 1.84 5.07
N VAL A 65 -12.61 2.91 5.12
CA VAL A 65 -11.33 2.99 4.40
C VAL A 65 -10.37 1.90 4.87
N PHE A 66 -10.24 1.68 6.18
CA PHE A 66 -9.38 0.63 6.73
C PHE A 66 -9.86 -0.79 6.38
N LEU A 67 -11.16 -1.04 6.33
CA LEU A 67 -11.71 -2.32 5.87
C LEU A 67 -11.35 -2.60 4.41
N VAL A 68 -11.43 -1.56 3.56
CA VAL A 68 -11.00 -1.67 2.15
C VAL A 68 -9.49 -1.94 2.08
N ASP A 69 -8.67 -1.27 2.87
CA ASP A 69 -7.22 -1.48 2.90
C ASP A 69 -6.83 -2.90 3.37
N VAL A 70 -7.51 -3.42 4.40
CA VAL A 70 -7.36 -4.82 4.83
C VAL A 70 -7.72 -5.78 3.70
N GLY A 71 -8.86 -5.57 3.03
CA GLY A 71 -9.27 -6.39 1.89
C GLY A 71 -8.25 -6.39 0.75
N LEU A 72 -7.75 -5.20 0.39
CA LEU A 72 -6.71 -5.03 -0.61
C LEU A 72 -5.40 -5.74 -0.20
N THR A 73 -5.00 -5.63 1.07
CA THR A 73 -3.80 -6.28 1.61
C THR A 73 -3.92 -7.80 1.58
N VAL A 74 -5.09 -8.35 1.90
CA VAL A 74 -5.34 -9.80 1.78
C VAL A 74 -5.27 -10.27 0.32
N VAL A 75 -5.94 -9.57 -0.59
CA VAL A 75 -5.88 -9.87 -2.03
C VAL A 75 -4.43 -9.83 -2.53
N PHE A 76 -3.66 -8.86 -2.04
CA PHE A 76 -2.25 -8.77 -2.35
C PHE A 76 -1.43 -9.94 -1.81
N ILE A 77 -1.62 -10.37 -0.56
CA ILE A 77 -0.92 -11.53 -0.01
C ILE A 77 -1.21 -12.76 -0.87
N VAL A 78 -2.48 -13.00 -1.22
CA VAL A 78 -2.89 -14.09 -2.12
C VAL A 78 -2.26 -13.94 -3.51
N GLY A 79 -2.25 -12.73 -4.07
CA GLY A 79 -1.63 -12.43 -5.36
C GLY A 79 -0.11 -12.63 -5.36
N ALA A 80 0.54 -12.23 -4.26
CA ALA A 80 1.96 -12.41 -4.02
C ALA A 80 2.33 -13.89 -3.94
N HIS A 81 1.45 -14.76 -3.45
CA HIS A 81 1.63 -16.22 -3.54
C HIS A 81 1.52 -16.73 -4.99
N LYS A 82 0.55 -16.25 -5.77
CA LYS A 82 0.24 -16.73 -7.14
C LYS A 82 1.24 -16.35 -8.25
N LYS A 83 2.36 -15.66 -7.95
CA LYS A 83 3.44 -15.32 -8.93
C LYS A 83 3.01 -14.44 -10.12
N LYS A 84 1.83 -13.81 -10.10
CA LYS A 84 1.33 -13.05 -11.27
C LYS A 84 1.71 -11.55 -11.18
N VAL A 85 2.67 -11.13 -11.99
CA VAL A 85 3.25 -9.77 -11.99
C VAL A 85 2.24 -8.66 -12.33
N LYS A 86 1.23 -8.95 -13.17
CA LYS A 86 0.21 -7.96 -13.56
C LYS A 86 -0.58 -7.42 -12.35
N TYR A 87 -0.89 -8.27 -11.37
CA TYR A 87 -1.62 -7.87 -10.17
C TYR A 87 -0.79 -7.01 -9.22
N MET A 88 0.53 -7.24 -9.15
CA MET A 88 1.41 -6.41 -8.31
C MET A 88 1.46 -4.96 -8.79
N ARG A 89 1.44 -4.72 -10.12
CA ARG A 89 1.41 -3.36 -10.66
C ARG A 89 0.08 -2.65 -10.35
N LEU A 90 -1.05 -3.33 -10.51
CA LEU A 90 -2.36 -2.77 -10.16
C LEU A 90 -2.42 -2.42 -8.66
N PHE A 91 -1.95 -3.33 -7.82
CA PHE A 91 -1.93 -3.15 -6.37
C PHE A 91 -1.05 -1.98 -5.93
N TYR A 92 0.06 -1.71 -6.63
CA TYR A 92 0.90 -0.54 -6.36
C TYR A 92 0.13 0.79 -6.53
N PHE A 93 -0.64 0.94 -7.60
CA PHE A 93 -1.46 2.15 -7.80
C PHE A 93 -2.57 2.27 -6.76
N LEU A 94 -3.23 1.16 -6.42
CA LEU A 94 -4.25 1.14 -5.36
C LEU A 94 -3.66 1.50 -3.99
N SER A 95 -2.47 0.98 -3.65
CA SER A 95 -1.80 1.25 -2.38
C SER A 95 -1.42 2.73 -2.23
N ILE A 96 -1.01 3.39 -3.31
CA ILE A 96 -0.77 4.84 -3.34
C ILE A 96 -2.08 5.61 -3.12
N GLY A 97 -3.16 5.19 -3.78
CA GLY A 97 -4.48 5.78 -3.58
C GLY A 97 -4.93 5.70 -2.13
N ILE A 98 -4.80 4.53 -1.50
CA ILE A 98 -5.11 4.35 -0.08
C ILE A 98 -4.22 5.23 0.81
N LEU A 99 -2.91 5.29 0.57
CA LEU A 99 -2.01 6.16 1.33
C LEU A 99 -2.46 7.63 1.24
N ALA A 100 -2.85 8.10 0.06
CA ALA A 100 -3.35 9.46 -0.13
C ALA A 100 -4.67 9.70 0.61
N VAL A 101 -5.63 8.77 0.52
CA VAL A 101 -6.92 8.85 1.22
C VAL A 101 -6.71 8.85 2.74
N THR A 102 -5.88 7.96 3.29
CA THR A 102 -5.56 7.91 4.72
C THR A 102 -4.86 9.18 5.18
N GLY A 103 -3.96 9.74 4.36
CA GLY A 103 -3.32 11.03 4.63
C GLY A 103 -4.31 12.20 4.67
N LEU A 104 -5.25 12.26 3.71
CA LEU A 104 -6.32 13.27 3.71
C LEU A 104 -7.23 13.12 4.93
N LEU A 105 -7.54 11.89 5.33
CA LEU A 105 -8.35 11.61 6.50
C LEU A 105 -7.69 12.10 7.79
N LEU A 106 -6.37 11.89 7.91
CA LEU A 106 -5.57 12.41 9.02
C LEU A 106 -5.61 13.94 9.06
N ILE A 107 -5.41 14.60 7.92
CA ILE A 107 -5.46 16.07 7.81
C ILE A 107 -6.85 16.57 8.21
N ALA A 108 -7.92 15.96 7.69
CA ALA A 108 -9.29 16.33 8.01
C ALA A 108 -9.56 16.24 9.53
N GLN A 109 -9.13 15.15 10.19
CA GLN A 109 -9.23 15.03 11.65
C GLN A 109 -8.43 16.10 12.39
N THR A 110 -7.19 16.38 11.98
CA THR A 110 -6.40 17.46 12.63
C THR A 110 -7.05 18.83 12.48
N CYS A 111 -7.66 19.14 11.33
CA CYS A 111 -8.37 20.40 11.11
C CYS A 111 -9.63 20.53 11.97
N LEU A 112 -10.42 19.46 12.08
CA LEU A 112 -11.60 19.40 12.96
C LEU A 112 -11.23 19.65 14.43
N MET A 113 -10.14 19.03 14.86
CA MET A 113 -9.63 19.13 16.22
C MET A 113 -8.99 20.49 16.55
N GLY A 114 -8.45 21.19 15.56
CA GLY A 114 -7.88 22.53 15.71
C GLY A 114 -8.93 23.64 15.85
N HIS A 115 -10.22 23.33 15.69
CA HIS A 115 -11.28 24.32 15.79
C HIS A 115 -11.43 24.83 17.24
N PRO A 116 -11.47 26.15 17.49
CA PRO A 116 -11.48 26.74 18.85
C PRO A 116 -12.69 26.35 19.71
N SER A 117 -13.71 25.74 19.12
CA SER A 117 -14.86 25.18 19.83
C SER A 117 -14.52 23.94 20.65
N PHE A 118 -13.38 23.29 20.41
CA PHE A 118 -12.98 22.07 21.09
C PHE A 118 -12.29 22.38 22.42
N LYS A 119 -13.02 22.26 23.53
CA LYS A 119 -12.47 22.47 24.88
C LYS A 119 -11.50 21.33 25.24
N PHE A 120 -10.22 21.65 25.25
CA PHE A 120 -9.14 20.71 25.56
C PHE A 120 -9.23 20.23 27.02
N LYS A 121 -9.42 18.93 27.25
CA LYS A 121 -9.29 18.29 28.57
C LYS A 121 -8.02 17.44 28.59
N ALA A 122 -7.31 17.40 29.72
CA ALA A 122 -6.07 16.65 29.87
C ALA A 122 -6.22 15.15 29.55
N ASP A 123 -7.34 14.53 29.95
CA ASP A 123 -7.62 13.11 29.66
C ASP A 123 -7.80 12.83 28.16
N LEU A 124 -8.23 13.83 27.39
CA LEU A 124 -8.38 13.70 25.95
C LEU A 124 -7.02 13.79 25.23
N LEU A 125 -6.02 14.48 25.80
CA LEU A 125 -4.70 14.63 25.20
C LEU A 125 -3.98 13.30 25.05
N GLU A 126 -3.96 12.45 26.08
CA GLU A 126 -3.34 11.12 26.02
C GLU A 126 -3.96 10.27 24.92
N TYR A 127 -5.30 10.35 24.82
CA TYR A 127 -6.06 9.64 23.82
C TYR A 127 -5.74 10.13 22.40
N TYR A 128 -5.66 11.44 22.17
CA TYR A 128 -5.27 11.99 20.88
C TYR A 128 -3.85 11.60 20.50
N ILE A 129 -2.90 11.64 21.44
CA ILE A 129 -1.53 11.21 21.18
C ILE A 129 -1.51 9.75 20.72
N LYS A 130 -2.28 8.86 21.35
CA LYS A 130 -2.39 7.44 20.93
C LYS A 130 -2.96 7.31 19.51
N ILE A 131 -4.00 8.08 19.17
CA ILE A 131 -4.57 8.05 17.82
C ILE A 131 -3.55 8.54 16.80
N TYR A 132 -2.99 9.75 16.97
CA TYR A 132 -2.07 10.33 16.00
C TYR A 132 -0.80 9.51 15.82
N THR A 133 -0.25 8.96 16.91
CA THR A 133 0.92 8.06 16.83
C THR A 133 0.57 6.77 16.09
N SER A 134 -0.61 6.19 16.28
CA SER A 134 -1.05 5.00 15.54
C SER A 134 -1.20 5.26 14.04
N TYR A 135 -1.85 6.37 13.65
CA TYR A 135 -1.98 6.79 12.25
C TYR A 135 -0.60 7.03 11.62
N PHE A 136 0.31 7.68 12.34
CA PHE A 136 1.67 7.92 11.87
C PHE A 136 2.40 6.60 11.59
N ILE A 137 2.32 5.63 12.51
CA ILE A 137 2.93 4.30 12.31
C ILE A 137 2.35 3.63 11.06
N VAL A 138 1.04 3.65 10.87
CA VAL A 138 0.42 3.04 9.66
C VAL A 138 0.85 3.75 8.38
N ILE A 139 0.94 5.08 8.36
CA ILE A 139 1.42 5.82 7.20
C ILE A 139 2.87 5.45 6.88
N VAL A 140 3.73 5.35 7.90
CA VAL A 140 5.13 4.95 7.72
C VAL A 140 5.24 3.52 7.19
N VAL A 141 4.49 2.57 7.77
CA VAL A 141 4.46 1.17 7.32
C VAL A 141 3.93 1.09 5.89
N GLN A 142 2.86 1.82 5.56
CA GLN A 142 2.27 1.88 4.23
C GLN A 142 3.24 2.47 3.20
N ALA A 143 3.89 3.58 3.52
CA ALA A 143 4.88 4.21 2.66
C ALA A 143 6.07 3.27 2.41
N TYR A 144 6.59 2.64 3.47
CA TYR A 144 7.68 1.67 3.36
C TYR A 144 7.29 0.48 2.48
N PHE A 145 6.08 -0.05 2.67
CA PHE A 145 5.54 -1.13 1.86
C PHE A 145 5.40 -0.76 0.38
N ILE A 146 4.96 0.46 0.06
CA ILE A 146 4.92 0.99 -1.32
C ILE A 146 6.33 1.09 -1.93
N LEU A 147 7.34 1.49 -1.15
CA LEU A 147 8.73 1.53 -1.61
C LEU A 147 9.27 0.13 -1.92
N LEU A 148 8.92 -0.87 -1.11
CA LEU A 148 9.25 -2.27 -1.39
C LEU A 148 8.59 -2.79 -2.67
N LEU A 149 7.28 -2.53 -2.84
CA LEU A 149 6.55 -2.86 -4.06
C LEU A 149 7.20 -2.26 -5.29
N ARG A 150 7.55 -0.97 -5.24
CA ARG A 150 8.23 -0.28 -6.34
C ARG A 150 9.56 -0.93 -6.67
N SER A 151 10.35 -1.26 -5.65
CA SER A 151 11.64 -1.94 -5.82
C SER A 151 11.48 -3.30 -6.50
N GLU A 152 10.42 -4.06 -6.18
CA GLU A 152 10.14 -5.34 -6.82
C GLU A 152 9.69 -5.18 -8.28
N ILE A 153 8.84 -4.20 -8.58
CA ILE A 153 8.40 -3.91 -9.95
C ILE A 153 9.59 -3.50 -10.84
N ILE A 154 10.50 -2.66 -10.34
CA ILE A 154 11.70 -2.25 -11.07
C ILE A 154 12.61 -3.46 -11.31
N LYS A 155 12.79 -4.31 -10.30
CA LYS A 155 13.60 -5.53 -10.43
C LYS A 155 13.03 -6.47 -11.50
N LEU A 156 11.71 -6.69 -11.52
CA LEU A 156 11.05 -7.51 -12.53
C LEU A 156 11.18 -6.92 -13.94
N LYS A 157 11.08 -5.59 -14.08
CA LYS A 157 11.30 -4.89 -15.35
C LYS A 157 12.73 -5.06 -15.87
N ASN A 158 13.73 -4.98 -15.00
CA ASN A 158 15.14 -5.10 -15.37
C ASN A 158 15.57 -6.56 -15.60
N SER A 159 15.00 -7.52 -14.86
CA SER A 159 15.22 -8.95 -15.11
C SER A 159 14.60 -9.44 -16.42
N CYS A 160 13.71 -8.69 -17.07
CA CYS A 160 13.29 -8.98 -18.45
C CYS A 160 14.32 -8.54 -19.51
N LYS A 161 15.42 -7.89 -19.08
CA LYS A 161 16.57 -7.47 -19.90
C LYS A 161 17.84 -8.05 -19.30
N PHE A 162 17.95 -9.38 -19.24
CA PHE A 162 19.25 -10.00 -18.94
C PHE A 162 20.15 -9.85 -20.16
N ARG A 163 21.24 -9.11 -19.97
CA ARG A 163 22.32 -8.95 -20.94
C ARG A 163 23.49 -9.74 -20.38
N PHE A 164 23.71 -10.94 -20.90
CA PHE A 164 24.88 -11.73 -20.53
C PHE A 164 26.05 -11.21 -21.36
N VAL A 165 26.97 -10.49 -20.72
CA VAL A 165 28.22 -10.08 -21.35
C VAL A 165 29.25 -11.14 -21.01
N ASN A 166 29.49 -12.05 -21.95
CA ASN A 166 30.59 -12.99 -21.83
C ASN A 166 31.89 -12.23 -22.16
N ASN A 167 32.75 -11.99 -21.16
CA ASN A 167 34.01 -11.28 -21.41
C ASN A 167 35.04 -12.14 -22.18
N ALA A 168 34.79 -13.45 -22.35
CA ALA A 168 35.68 -14.37 -23.08
C ALA A 168 35.26 -14.62 -24.55
N ALA A 169 34.05 -14.21 -24.93
CA ALA A 169 33.56 -14.27 -26.32
C ALA A 169 32.71 -13.04 -26.57
N GLU A 170 33.06 -12.19 -27.53
CA GLU A 170 32.38 -10.93 -27.89
C GLU A 170 30.89 -11.08 -28.31
N ALA A 171 30.29 -12.25 -28.12
CA ALA A 171 28.88 -12.50 -28.38
C ALA A 171 28.00 -11.90 -27.28
N LEU A 172 27.20 -10.91 -27.67
CA LEU A 172 26.17 -10.29 -26.84
C LEU A 172 24.86 -11.08 -26.94
N CYS A 173 24.54 -11.86 -25.90
CA CYS A 173 23.21 -12.47 -25.77
C CYS A 173 22.29 -11.54 -24.97
N SER A 174 21.33 -10.92 -25.64
CA SER A 174 20.20 -10.22 -25.02
C SER A 174 18.94 -11.08 -25.13
N LEU A 175 18.37 -11.45 -24.00
CA LEU A 175 17.09 -12.16 -23.94
C LEU A 175 16.00 -11.13 -23.63
N GLU A 176 15.25 -10.73 -24.66
CA GLU A 176 14.07 -9.87 -24.53
C GLU A 176 12.88 -10.79 -24.22
N CYS A 177 12.22 -10.61 -23.07
CA CYS A 177 11.00 -11.37 -22.79
C CYS A 177 9.89 -10.90 -23.75
N GLU A 178 9.44 -11.75 -24.67
CA GLU A 178 8.24 -11.53 -25.47
C GLU A 178 7.04 -11.31 -24.53
N VAL A 179 6.55 -10.08 -24.50
CA VAL A 179 5.19 -9.80 -24.01
C VAL A 179 4.27 -10.38 -25.07
N PRO A 180 3.38 -11.34 -24.75
CA PRO A 180 2.47 -11.88 -25.75
C PRO A 180 1.66 -10.72 -26.34
N ALA A 181 1.84 -10.51 -27.64
CA ALA A 181 1.12 -9.50 -28.39
C ALA A 181 -0.39 -9.74 -28.21
N PRO A 182 -1.22 -8.69 -28.10
CA PRO A 182 -2.66 -8.86 -28.26
C PRO A 182 -2.88 -9.52 -29.62
N ALA A 183 -3.62 -10.62 -29.63
CA ALA A 183 -3.92 -11.41 -30.83
C ALA A 183 -4.30 -10.46 -31.96
N ALA A 184 -3.57 -10.57 -33.08
CA ALA A 184 -3.91 -9.86 -34.29
C ALA A 184 -5.34 -10.26 -34.70
N PRO A 185 -6.19 -9.32 -35.12
CA PRO A 185 -7.50 -9.67 -35.66
C PRO A 185 -7.30 -10.57 -36.89
N GLU A 186 -8.00 -11.71 -36.88
CA GLU A 186 -8.02 -12.65 -37.99
C GLU A 186 -8.47 -11.93 -39.27
N PRO A 187 -7.84 -12.21 -40.43
CA PRO A 187 -8.29 -11.67 -41.70
C PRO A 187 -9.68 -12.22 -42.02
N VAL A 188 -10.63 -11.31 -42.22
CA VAL A 188 -11.95 -11.62 -42.77
C VAL A 188 -11.74 -12.19 -44.17
N GLU A 189 -11.98 -13.49 -44.30
CA GLU A 189 -12.03 -14.24 -45.55
C GLU A 189 -13.16 -13.65 -46.41
N GLY A 190 -12.80 -13.12 -47.57
CA GLY A 190 -13.73 -12.51 -48.51
C GLY A 190 -14.49 -13.58 -49.28
N ASP A 191 -15.81 -13.64 -49.09
CA ASP A 191 -16.72 -14.40 -49.94
C ASP A 191 -16.83 -13.75 -51.33
N GLN A 192 -16.69 -14.60 -52.36
CA GLN A 192 -17.04 -14.37 -53.76
C GLN A 192 -18.54 -14.48 -53.98
#